data_AF-A0A819WRB6-F1
#
_entry.id   AF-A0A819WRB6-F1
#
_cell.length_a   1.000
_cell.length_b   1.000
_cell.length_c   1.000
_cell.angle_alpha   90.00
_cell.angle_beta   90.00
_cell.angle_gamma   90.00
#
_symmetry.space_group_name_H-M   'P 1'
#
loop_
_entity.id
_entity.type
_entity.pdbx_description
1 polymer ?
#
loop_
_entity_poly.entity_id
_entity_poly.type
_entity_poly.pdbx_seq_one_letter_code
_entity_poly.pdbx_strand_id
1 'polypeptide(L)'
;MYSFVFFLCCFYLLDEESKLPEPTSAHFTNEVYSKNKGYAKLTPLQILRSVTTTRKVPDNHDFLIKHFFDDVSYSTTQFIEKNIDILPYALITLIQKCKNDFLENLFHEILEREQNADRFKCVSVGSMIQSQSINLINKLKTTVSFIYICSFNSTTV
;
A
#
# COMPACT_ATOMS: atom_id res chain seq x y z
N MET A 1 -10.86 8.94 -11.01
CA MET A 1 -10.63 9.92 -9.91
C MET A 1 -11.02 9.38 -8.55
N TYR A 2 -12.25 8.90 -8.35
CA TYR A 2 -12.74 8.41 -7.05
C TYR A 2 -11.98 7.22 -6.43
N SER A 3 -11.44 6.30 -7.25
CA SER A 3 -10.69 5.13 -6.73
C SER A 3 -9.33 5.54 -6.13
N PHE A 4 -8.66 6.54 -6.70
CA PHE A 4 -7.39 7.04 -6.15
C PHE A 4 -7.58 7.70 -4.79
N VAL A 5 -8.62 8.51 -4.62
CA VAL A 5 -8.96 9.14 -3.32
C VAL A 5 -9.27 8.08 -2.25
N PHE A 6 -9.91 6.97 -2.64
CA PHE A 6 -10.15 5.84 -1.76
C PHE A 6 -8.83 5.18 -1.29
N PHE A 7 -7.89 4.94 -2.19
CA PHE A 7 -6.58 4.39 -1.82
C PHE A 7 -5.77 5.32 -0.91
N LEU A 8 -5.87 6.64 -1.10
CA LEU A 8 -5.26 7.60 -0.18
C LEU A 8 -5.82 7.47 1.24
N CYS A 9 -7.13 7.32 1.38
CA CYS A 9 -7.77 7.07 2.67
C CYS A 9 -7.32 5.73 3.27
N CYS A 10 -7.20 4.68 2.46
CA CYS A 10 -6.70 3.38 2.92
C CYS A 10 -5.26 3.45 3.43
N PHE A 11 -4.36 4.13 2.72
CA PHE A 11 -2.98 4.30 3.18
C PHE A 11 -2.92 5.08 4.49
N TYR A 12 -3.71 6.14 4.62
CA TYR A 12 -3.81 6.87 5.88
C TYR A 12 -4.31 5.99 7.04
N LEU A 13 -5.37 5.21 6.82
CA LEU A 13 -5.89 4.30 7.83
C LEU A 13 -4.91 3.17 8.18
N LEU A 14 -4.14 2.66 7.20
CA LEU A 14 -3.07 1.69 7.45
C LEU A 14 -1.97 2.28 8.32
N ASP A 15 -1.62 3.54 8.10
CA ASP A 15 -0.59 4.23 8.87
C ASP A 15 -1.04 4.49 10.31
N GLU A 16 -2.32 4.85 10.52
CA GLU A 16 -2.89 4.98 11.86
C GLU A 16 -3.01 3.64 12.58
N GLU A 17 -3.46 2.58 11.87
CA GLU A 17 -3.54 1.24 12.43
C GLU A 17 -2.17 0.74 12.89
N SER A 18 -1.12 0.98 12.11
CA SER A 18 0.25 0.54 12.40
C SER A 18 0.85 1.21 13.64
N LYS A 19 0.24 2.27 14.15
CA LYS A 19 0.64 2.97 15.38
C LYS A 19 -0.09 2.48 16.63
N LEU A 20 -1.11 1.64 16.48
CA LEU A 20 -1.84 1.07 17.61
C LEU A 20 -0.93 0.12 18.40
N PRO A 21 -1.15 -0.04 19.72
CA PRO A 21 -0.40 -0.98 20.54
C PRO A 21 -0.60 -2.44 20.10
N GLU A 22 -1.78 -2.76 19.58
CA GLU A 22 -2.13 -4.08 19.04
C GLU A 22 -2.76 -3.91 17.64
N PRO A 23 -1.95 -3.77 16.59
CA PRO A 23 -2.46 -3.57 15.24
C PRO A 23 -3.13 -4.85 14.73
N THR A 24 -4.36 -4.74 14.19
CA THR A 24 -5.11 -5.91 13.74
C THR A 24 -5.74 -5.67 12.38
N SER A 25 -5.50 -6.56 11.42
CA SER A 25 -6.05 -6.45 10.06
C SER A 25 -7.59 -6.43 10.02
N ALA A 26 -8.25 -7.09 10.97
CA ALA A 26 -9.71 -7.02 11.12
C ALA A 26 -10.20 -5.62 11.57
N HIS A 27 -9.47 -4.97 12.49
CA HIS A 27 -9.82 -3.62 12.96
C HIS A 27 -9.63 -2.61 11.82
N PHE A 28 -8.49 -2.68 11.12
CA PHE A 28 -8.26 -1.90 9.90
C PHE A 28 -9.38 -2.05 8.88
N THR A 29 -9.78 -3.29 8.57
CA THR A 29 -10.83 -3.58 7.58
C THR A 29 -12.16 -2.95 7.99
N ASN A 30 -12.52 -3.04 9.27
CA ASN A 30 -13.73 -2.42 9.81
C ASN A 30 -13.69 -0.89 9.79
N GLU A 31 -12.53 -0.28 10.07
CA GLU A 31 -12.32 1.17 9.95
C GLU A 31 -12.46 1.64 8.51
N VAL A 32 -11.89 0.92 7.53
CA VAL A 32 -12.05 1.21 6.10
C VAL A 32 -13.53 1.22 5.72
N TYR A 33 -14.30 0.21 6.14
CA TYR A 33 -15.76 0.20 5.93
C TYR A 33 -16.45 1.36 6.64
N SER A 34 -16.07 1.66 7.88
CA SER A 34 -16.74 2.64 8.71
C SER A 34 -16.55 4.08 8.23
N LYS A 35 -15.35 4.41 7.75
CA LYS A 35 -15.02 5.72 7.20
C LYS A 35 -15.56 5.91 5.78
N ASN A 36 -15.81 4.82 5.05
CA ASN A 36 -16.25 4.84 3.65
C ASN A 36 -17.69 4.34 3.44
N LYS A 37 -18.56 4.40 4.46
CA LYS A 37 -19.97 3.90 4.39
C LYS A 37 -20.82 4.49 3.25
N GLY A 38 -20.44 5.62 2.67
CA GLY A 38 -21.12 6.25 1.52
C GLY A 38 -20.45 6.00 0.15
N TYR A 39 -19.34 5.26 0.12
CA TYR A 39 -18.60 5.03 -1.12
C TYR A 39 -19.21 3.86 -1.89
N ALA A 40 -20.05 4.17 -2.88
CA ALA A 40 -20.81 3.17 -3.67
C ALA A 40 -19.96 2.09 -4.37
N LYS A 41 -18.64 2.30 -4.45
CA LYS A 41 -17.67 1.37 -5.06
C LYS A 41 -16.91 0.52 -4.05
N LEU A 42 -17.15 0.69 -2.76
CA LEU A 42 -16.66 -0.20 -1.71
C LEU A 42 -17.82 -1.07 -1.27
N THR A 43 -17.68 -2.37 -1.46
CA THR A 43 -18.70 -3.32 -1.06
C THR A 43 -18.13 -4.20 0.05
N PRO A 44 -18.79 -4.31 1.21
CA PRO A 44 -18.55 -5.40 2.13
C PRO A 44 -18.65 -6.71 1.36
N LEU A 45 -17.61 -7.55 1.40
CA LEU A 45 -17.68 -8.89 0.79
C LEU A 45 -18.78 -9.75 1.41
N GLN A 46 -19.30 -9.34 2.58
CA GLN A 46 -20.50 -9.87 3.21
C GLN A 46 -21.77 -9.71 2.33
N ILE A 47 -21.85 -8.70 1.46
CA ILE A 47 -23.07 -8.36 0.70
C ILE A 47 -23.09 -8.98 -0.71
N LEU A 48 -21.93 -9.31 -1.29
CA LEU A 48 -21.84 -9.76 -2.69
C LEU A 48 -21.98 -11.28 -2.91
N ARG A 49 -21.89 -12.09 -1.85
CA ARG A 49 -21.77 -13.56 -1.96
C ARG A 49 -23.08 -14.34 -1.71
N SER A 50 -24.25 -13.81 -2.07
CA SER A 50 -25.51 -14.58 -1.99
C SER A 50 -25.68 -15.61 -3.12
N VAL A 51 -24.77 -15.68 -4.09
CA VAL A 51 -24.86 -16.58 -5.25
C VAL A 51 -23.53 -17.31 -5.43
N THR A 52 -23.56 -18.65 -5.42
CA THR A 52 -22.47 -19.64 -5.65
C THR A 52 -21.70 -20.19 -4.43
N THR A 53 -22.24 -21.32 -3.94
CA THR A 53 -21.55 -22.56 -3.50
C THR A 53 -20.02 -22.53 -3.29
N THR A 54 -19.60 -22.25 -2.05
CA THR A 54 -18.75 -23.11 -1.19
C THR A 54 -18.49 -22.31 0.10
N ARG A 55 -18.96 -22.83 1.24
CA ARG A 55 -18.95 -22.13 2.53
C ARG A 55 -17.53 -21.99 3.07
N LYS A 56 -16.90 -20.83 2.90
CA LYS A 56 -15.87 -20.32 3.80
C LYS A 56 -16.49 -19.21 4.65
N VAL A 57 -16.22 -19.24 5.95
CA VAL A 57 -16.66 -18.22 6.91
C VAL A 57 -16.22 -16.84 6.40
N PRO A 58 -17.05 -15.78 6.51
CA PRO A 58 -16.64 -14.44 6.10
C PRO A 58 -15.47 -13.99 6.96
N ASP A 59 -14.27 -14.01 6.38
CA ASP A 59 -13.08 -13.47 7.03
C ASP A 59 -13.23 -11.94 7.10
N ASN A 60 -13.14 -11.36 8.29
CA ASN A 60 -13.17 -9.91 8.54
C ASN A 60 -11.93 -9.18 7.98
N HIS A 61 -11.23 -9.81 7.04
CA HIS A 61 -9.93 -9.40 6.52
C HIS A 61 -9.98 -9.06 5.05
N ASP A 62 -11.14 -8.99 4.40
CA ASP A 62 -11.18 -8.73 2.96
C ASP A 62 -12.15 -7.59 2.63
N PHE A 63 -11.82 -6.81 1.58
CA PHE A 63 -12.75 -5.84 0.99
C PHE A 63 -12.69 -5.81 -0.54
N LEU A 64 -13.81 -5.43 -1.18
CA LEU A 64 -13.93 -5.32 -2.62
C LEU A 64 -14.02 -3.85 -3.05
N ILE A 65 -13.15 -3.47 -4.00
CA ILE A 65 -13.17 -2.18 -4.66
C ILE A 65 -13.62 -2.37 -6.11
N LYS A 66 -14.59 -1.57 -6.54
CA LYS A 66 -14.96 -1.47 -7.95
C LYS A 66 -14.01 -0.54 -8.69
N HIS A 67 -13.04 -1.10 -9.42
CA HIS A 67 -12.15 -0.31 -10.27
C HIS A 67 -12.84 0.05 -11.59
N PHE A 68 -12.16 0.83 -12.42
CA PHE A 68 -12.69 1.19 -13.74
C PHE A 68 -12.77 -0.01 -14.70
N PHE A 69 -11.86 -0.97 -14.55
CA PHE A 69 -11.77 -2.13 -15.44
C PHE A 69 -12.42 -3.38 -14.87
N ASP A 70 -12.36 -3.60 -13.56
CA ASP A 70 -12.99 -4.74 -12.91
C ASP A 70 -13.17 -4.52 -11.40
N ASP A 71 -13.97 -5.37 -10.77
CA ASP A 71 -14.12 -5.44 -9.32
C ASP A 71 -13.00 -6.30 -8.73
N VAL A 72 -12.18 -5.73 -7.84
CA VAL A 72 -11.01 -6.40 -7.27
C VAL A 72 -11.21 -6.64 -5.77
N SER A 73 -11.02 -7.89 -5.34
CA SER A 73 -11.03 -8.29 -3.93
C SER A 73 -9.62 -8.20 -3.35
N TYR A 74 -9.46 -7.48 -2.25
CA TYR A 74 -8.22 -7.32 -1.51
C TYR A 74 -8.30 -8.03 -0.17
N SER A 75 -7.26 -8.79 0.19
CA SER A 75 -7.11 -9.37 1.52
C SER A 75 -6.13 -8.58 2.35
N THR A 76 -6.58 -8.08 3.49
CA THR A 76 -5.88 -7.20 4.43
C THR A 76 -5.03 -7.95 5.45
N THR A 77 -5.06 -9.30 5.45
CA THR A 77 -4.37 -10.16 6.41
C THR A 77 -2.92 -9.76 6.69
N GLN A 78 -2.16 -9.37 5.66
CA GLN A 78 -0.75 -8.95 5.76
C GLN A 78 -0.50 -7.48 5.40
N PHE A 79 -1.55 -6.65 5.32
CA PHE A 79 -1.38 -5.28 4.86
C PHE A 79 -0.56 -4.43 5.83
N ILE A 80 -0.78 -4.62 7.13
CA ILE A 80 -0.06 -3.89 8.18
C ILE A 80 1.43 -4.24 8.14
N GLU A 81 1.76 -5.54 8.19
CA GLU A 81 3.15 -6.01 8.14
C GLU A 81 3.90 -5.51 6.90
N LYS A 82 3.23 -5.51 5.74
CA LYS A 82 3.81 -5.04 4.48
C LYS A 82 3.89 -3.51 4.37
N ASN A 83 3.13 -2.78 5.17
CA ASN A 83 3.15 -1.32 5.16
C ASN A 83 4.28 -0.75 6.04
N ILE A 84 4.78 -1.54 7.00
CA ILE A 84 5.86 -1.16 7.89
C ILE A 84 7.20 -1.32 7.16
N ASP A 85 7.80 -0.21 6.75
CA ASP A 85 9.14 -0.18 6.14
C ASP A 85 10.16 0.36 7.14
N ILE A 86 10.50 -0.47 8.12
CA ILE A 86 11.49 -0.14 9.14
C ILE A 86 12.82 -0.76 8.74
N LEU A 87 13.81 0.09 8.52
CA LEU A 87 15.20 -0.32 8.43
C LEU A 87 15.85 -0.26 9.82
N PRO A 88 16.24 -1.40 10.43
CA PRO A 88 16.81 -1.39 11.77
C PRO A 88 18.14 -0.62 11.82
N TYR A 89 18.33 0.22 12.85
CA TYR A 89 19.56 0.99 13.05
C TYR A 89 20.84 0.13 13.09
N ALA A 90 20.74 -1.08 13.64
CA ALA A 90 21.85 -2.02 13.67
C ALA A 90 22.33 -2.40 12.25
N LEU A 91 21.39 -2.53 11.30
CA LEU A 91 21.70 -2.83 9.91
C LEU A 91 22.30 -1.61 9.20
N ILE A 92 21.78 -0.41 9.45
CA ILE A 92 22.36 0.85 8.96
C ILE A 92 23.81 0.98 9.41
N THR A 93 24.08 0.74 10.70
CA THR A 93 25.43 0.79 11.28
C THR A 93 26.34 -0.28 10.68
N LEU A 94 25.82 -1.48 10.39
CA LEU A 94 26.58 -2.55 9.76
C LEU A 94 27.00 -2.17 8.33
N ILE A 95 26.09 -1.58 7.56
CA ILE A 95 26.37 -1.10 6.19
C ILE A 95 27.41 0.02 6.21
N GLN A 96 27.28 0.99 7.13
CA GLN A 96 28.27 2.08 7.29
C GLN A 96 29.68 1.59 7.64
N LYS A 97 29.81 0.47 8.35
CA LYS A 97 31.10 -0.12 8.73
C LYS A 97 31.65 -1.11 7.70
N CYS A 98 30.89 -1.38 6.63
CA CYS A 98 31.31 -2.29 5.59
C CYS A 98 32.45 -1.65 4.78
N LYS A 99 33.52 -2.41 4.48
CA LYS A 99 34.64 -1.93 3.66
C LYS A 99 34.41 -2.11 2.15
N ASN A 100 33.16 -2.26 1.73
CA ASN A 100 32.80 -2.50 0.34
C ASN A 100 32.20 -1.23 -0.26
N ASP A 101 32.99 -0.57 -1.11
CA ASP A 101 32.63 0.68 -1.78
C ASP A 101 31.31 0.57 -2.58
N PHE A 102 30.99 -0.60 -3.13
CA PHE A 102 29.72 -0.80 -3.84
C PHE A 102 28.52 -0.68 -2.89
N LEU A 103 28.61 -1.30 -1.71
CA LEU A 103 27.53 -1.25 -0.72
C LEU A 103 27.40 0.14 -0.13
N GLU A 104 28.50 0.84 0.13
CA GLU A 104 28.46 2.22 0.61
C GLU A 104 27.74 3.14 -0.39
N ASN A 105 28.08 3.03 -1.68
CA ASN A 105 27.44 3.81 -2.74
C ASN A 105 25.97 3.45 -2.94
N LEU A 106 25.60 2.16 -2.84
CA LEU A 106 24.22 1.70 -3.03
C LEU A 106 23.28 2.25 -1.95
N PHE A 107 23.75 2.41 -0.71
CA PHE A 107 22.94 2.87 0.42
C PHE A 107 23.18 4.35 0.79
N HIS A 108 23.99 5.08 0.04
CA HIS A 108 24.41 6.45 0.37
C HIS A 108 23.25 7.37 0.79
N GLU A 109 22.17 7.45 -0.01
CA GLU A 109 21.02 8.31 0.30
C GLU A 109 20.25 7.90 1.57
N ILE A 110 20.30 6.61 1.93
CA ILE A 110 19.67 6.09 3.16
C ILE A 110 20.56 6.45 4.34
N LEU A 111 21.88 6.29 4.20
CA LEU A 111 22.86 6.65 5.22
C LEU A 111 22.83 8.16 5.53
N GLU A 112 22.72 9.02 4.52
CA GLU A 112 22.61 10.48 4.69
C GLU A 112 21.29 10.91 5.34
N ARG A 113 20.17 10.26 4.98
CA ARG A 113 18.86 10.54 5.58
C ARG A 113 18.84 10.19 7.06
N GLU A 114 19.33 9.01 7.42
CA GLU A 114 19.31 8.50 8.81
C GLU A 114 20.35 9.18 9.72
N GLN A 115 21.39 9.80 9.16
CA GLN A 115 22.33 10.64 9.92
C GLN A 115 21.69 11.96 10.40
N ASN A 116 20.72 12.49 9.64
CA ASN A 116 20.07 13.77 9.90
C ASN A 116 18.63 13.65 10.42
N ALA A 117 18.03 12.47 10.37
CA ALA A 117 16.67 12.22 10.82
C ALA A 117 16.60 11.95 12.33
N ASP A 118 15.56 12.48 12.95
CA ASP A 118 15.15 12.08 14.30
C ASP A 118 14.83 10.57 14.27
N ARG A 119 15.51 9.80 15.13
CA ARG A 119 15.82 8.36 14.98
C ARG A 119 14.63 7.38 15.07
N PHE A 120 13.40 7.82 14.79
CA PHE A 120 12.16 7.08 15.05
C PHE A 120 11.07 7.23 14.00
N LYS A 121 11.35 7.75 12.81
CA LYS A 121 10.29 7.93 11.81
C LYS A 121 10.03 6.60 11.09
N CYS A 122 9.02 5.85 11.54
CA CYS A 122 8.44 4.77 10.75
C CYS A 122 8.00 5.35 9.40
N VAL A 123 8.71 5.01 8.34
CA VAL A 123 8.30 5.31 6.98
C VAL A 123 7.27 4.25 6.60
N SER A 124 6.09 4.69 6.16
CA SER A 124 5.09 3.76 5.63
C SER A 124 5.28 3.60 4.13
N VAL A 125 5.15 2.36 3.66
CA VAL A 125 5.16 2.06 2.22
C VAL A 125 4.05 2.86 1.51
N GLY A 126 2.87 2.98 2.14
CA GLY A 126 1.76 3.77 1.61
C GLY A 126 2.13 5.24 1.33
N SER A 127 2.81 5.91 2.27
CA SER A 127 3.23 7.31 2.10
C SER A 127 4.29 7.47 1.00
N MET A 128 5.21 6.51 0.86
CA MET A 128 6.21 6.51 -0.21
C MET A 128 5.57 6.35 -1.59
N ILE A 129 4.69 5.36 -1.74
CA ILE A 129 3.94 5.13 -2.99
C ILE A 129 3.14 6.37 -3.36
N GLN A 130 2.46 6.99 -2.39
CA GLN A 130 1.70 8.22 -2.61
C GLN A 130 2.59 9.35 -3.12
N SER A 131 3.70 9.64 -2.43
CA SER A 131 4.62 10.72 -2.79
C SER A 131 5.21 10.53 -4.19
N GLN A 132 5.68 9.33 -4.49
CA GLN A 132 6.24 9.00 -5.81
C GLN A 132 5.18 9.07 -6.92
N SER A 133 3.97 8.60 -6.65
CA SER A 133 2.85 8.68 -7.60
C SER A 133 2.46 10.13 -7.90
N ILE A 134 2.39 10.99 -6.88
CA ILE A 134 2.09 12.41 -7.05
C ILE A 134 3.17 13.09 -7.89
N ASN A 135 4.45 12.81 -7.61
CA ASN A 135 5.57 13.34 -8.39
C ASN A 135 5.47 12.93 -9.88
N LEU A 136 5.24 11.65 -10.15
CA LEU A 136 5.06 11.13 -11.50
C LEU A 136 3.88 11.81 -12.22
N ILE A 137 2.72 11.92 -11.57
CA ILE A 137 1.54 12.58 -12.14
C ILE A 137 1.82 14.06 -12.44
N ASN A 138 2.54 14.76 -11.57
CA ASN A 138 2.91 16.16 -11.81
C ASN A 138 3.86 16.28 -13.00
N LYS A 139 4.81 15.37 -13.17
CA LYS A 139 5.68 15.32 -14.35
C LYS A 139 4.89 15.06 -15.63
N LEU A 140 3.95 14.12 -15.60
CA LEU A 140 3.09 13.81 -16.75
C LEU A 140 2.23 15.00 -17.18
N LYS A 141 1.73 15.80 -16.23
CA LYS A 141 0.97 17.04 -16.52
C LYS A 141 1.80 18.09 -17.28
N THR A 142 3.12 18.07 -17.16
CA THR A 142 4.01 19.02 -17.87
C THR A 142 4.41 18.57 -19.27
N THR A 143 4.03 17.36 -19.68
CA THR A 143 4.45 16.75 -20.94
C THR A 143 3.27 16.46 -21.86
N VAL A 144 3.51 16.48 -23.17
CA VAL A 144 2.53 15.96 -24.15
C VAL A 144 2.45 14.44 -23.99
N SER A 145 1.24 13.93 -23.79
CA SER A 145 1.01 12.51 -23.52
C SER A 145 0.59 11.77 -24.79
N PHE A 146 1.24 10.64 -25.06
CA PHE A 146 0.84 9.65 -26.05
C PHE A 146 0.51 8.34 -25.32
N ILE A 147 -0.64 7.73 -25.63
CA ILE A 147 -1.12 6.54 -24.92
C ILE A 147 -1.17 5.37 -25.88
N TYR A 148 -0.40 4.31 -25.57
CA TYR A 148 -0.44 3.03 -26.26
C TYR A 148 -0.93 1.96 -25.29
N ILE A 149 -2.01 1.25 -25.65
CA ILE A 149 -2.61 0.21 -24.82
C ILE A 149 -2.16 -1.14 -25.37
N CYS A 150 -1.46 -1.93 -24.55
CA CYS A 150 -0.98 -3.25 -24.91
C CYS A 150 -1.64 -4.32 -24.03
N SER A 151 -2.16 -5.39 -24.62
CA SER A 151 -2.60 -6.59 -23.92
C SER A 151 -2.08 -7.82 -24.67
N PHE A 152 -1.47 -8.76 -23.94
CA PHE A 152 -1.03 -10.04 -24.47
C PHE A 152 -1.92 -11.13 -23.89
N ASN A 153 -2.65 -11.84 -24.76
CA ASN A 153 -3.38 -13.03 -24.37
C ASN A 153 -2.37 -14.17 -24.16
N SER A 154 -2.14 -14.55 -22.91
CA SER A 154 -1.50 -15.82 -22.59
C SER A 154 -2.54 -16.94 -22.72
N THR A 155 -2.92 -17.28 -23.96
CA THR A 155 -3.49 -18.60 -24.27
C THR A 155 -2.35 -19.60 -24.23
N THR A 156 -2.02 -20.11 -23.05
CA THR A 156 -1.25 -21.34 -22.91
C THR A 156 -2.21 -22.52 -22.95
N VAL A 157 -1.96 -23.39 -23.94
CA VAL A 157 -2.52 -24.73 -24.17
C VAL A 157 -2.43 -25.59 -22.92
#